data_AF-A0A924JH46-F1
#
_entry.id   AF-A0A924JH46-F1
#
_cell.length_a   1.000
_cell.length_b   1.000
_cell.length_c   1.000
_cell.angle_alpha   90.00
_cell.angle_beta   90.00
_cell.angle_gamma   90.00
#
_symmetry.space_group_name_H-M   'P 1'
#
loop_
_entity.id
_entity.type
_entity.pdbx_description
1 polymer ?
#
loop_
_entity_poly.entity_id
_entity_poly.type
_entity_poly.pdbx_seq_one_letter_code
_entity_poly.pdbx_strand_id
1 'polypeptide(L)'
;MASGGDDSASVPRSRALVIALIVCATLAFAGLLALGTWQLQRLQWKQDLIARVEQRVHAAPVAAPGLQHWPAVTAASDEYRHVMLNGTYLHEHAVRVQAVTELGGGFWLITPLKRSDG
;
A
#
# COMPACT_ATOMS: atom_id res chain seq x y z
N MET A 1 -59.27 -44.97 -19.76
CA MET A 1 -59.09 -44.39 -18.41
C MET A 1 -58.07 -43.26 -18.56
N ALA A 2 -58.49 -42.07 -18.13
CA ALA A 2 -57.82 -40.76 -18.01
C ALA A 2 -56.32 -40.65 -18.33
N SER A 3 -55.95 -39.66 -19.16
CA SER A 3 -55.23 -38.40 -18.80
C SER A 3 -53.75 -38.58 -18.48
N GLY A 4 -52.83 -37.69 -18.84
CA GLY A 4 -52.99 -36.35 -19.39
C GLY A 4 -51.77 -36.01 -20.24
N GLY A 5 -51.97 -35.09 -21.19
CA GLY A 5 -50.88 -34.50 -21.95
C GLY A 5 -50.05 -33.60 -21.06
N ASP A 6 -48.76 -33.90 -20.96
CA ASP A 6 -47.74 -32.96 -20.51
C ASP A 6 -47.47 -31.97 -21.67
N ASP A 7 -48.36 -31.00 -21.85
CA ASP A 7 -48.07 -29.82 -22.66
C ASP A 7 -47.22 -28.86 -21.83
N SER A 8 -45.92 -29.12 -21.81
CA SER A 8 -44.90 -28.21 -21.29
C SER A 8 -44.84 -26.96 -22.19
N ALA A 9 -45.71 -25.98 -21.92
CA ALA A 9 -45.75 -24.71 -22.63
C ALA A 9 -44.43 -23.93 -22.43
N SER A 10 -43.61 -23.86 -23.48
CA SER A 10 -42.42 -23.01 -23.50
C SER A 10 -42.83 -21.53 -23.61
N VAL A 11 -42.70 -20.79 -22.52
CA VAL A 11 -43.02 -19.35 -22.46
C VAL A 11 -42.13 -18.56 -23.44
N PRO A 12 -42.69 -17.75 -24.35
CA PRO A 12 -41.90 -16.93 -25.26
C PRO A 12 -41.21 -15.81 -24.48
N ARG A 13 -39.90 -15.95 -24.24
CA ARG A 13 -39.08 -14.90 -23.61
C ARG A 13 -39.04 -13.68 -24.53
N SER A 14 -39.48 -12.52 -24.03
CA SER A 14 -39.47 -11.28 -24.82
C SER A 14 -38.02 -10.92 -25.17
N ARG A 15 -37.74 -10.73 -26.46
CA ARG A 15 -36.39 -10.41 -26.97
C ARG A 15 -35.79 -9.18 -26.28
N ALA A 16 -36.62 -8.22 -25.89
CA ALA A 16 -36.22 -7.05 -25.13
C ALA A 16 -35.65 -7.39 -23.75
N LEU A 17 -36.25 -8.35 -23.04
CA LEU A 17 -35.76 -8.80 -21.73
C LEU A 17 -34.42 -9.54 -21.87
N VAL A 18 -34.26 -10.35 -22.92
CA VAL A 18 -32.98 -11.01 -23.22
C VAL A 18 -31.89 -9.97 -23.52
N ILE A 19 -32.19 -8.95 -24.33
CA ILE A 19 -31.23 -7.87 -24.62
C ILE A 19 -30.88 -7.10 -23.35
N ALA A 20 -31.86 -6.75 -22.52
CA ALA A 20 -31.62 -6.06 -21.25
C ALA A 20 -30.73 -6.88 -20.31
N LEU A 21 -30.98 -8.20 -20.20
CA LEU A 21 -30.14 -9.10 -19.41
C LEU A 21 -28.71 -9.19 -19.95
N ILE A 22 -28.53 -9.27 -21.28
CA ILE A 22 -27.19 -9.30 -21.90
C ILE A 22 -26.43 -8.00 -21.61
N VAL A 23 -27.09 -6.85 -21.73
CA VAL A 23 -26.48 -5.55 -21.42
C VAL A 23 -26.10 -5.47 -19.95
N CYS A 24 -27.01 -5.82 -19.04
CA CYS A 24 -26.71 -5.85 -17.60
C CYS A 24 -25.56 -6.80 -17.25
N ALA A 25 -25.55 -8.02 -17.82
CA ALA A 25 -24.48 -8.99 -17.61
C ALA A 25 -23.13 -8.47 -18.13
N THR A 26 -23.12 -7.81 -19.30
CA THR A 26 -21.90 -7.24 -19.88
C THR A 26 -21.36 -6.10 -19.02
N LEU A 27 -22.22 -5.21 -18.54
CA LEU A 27 -21.83 -4.11 -17.65
C LEU A 27 -21.30 -4.62 -16.31
N ALA A 28 -21.99 -5.60 -15.71
CA ALA A 28 -21.53 -6.24 -14.48
C ALA A 28 -20.18 -6.92 -14.67
N PHE A 29 -19.99 -7.65 -15.77
CA PHE A 29 -18.72 -8.31 -16.09
C PHE A 29 -17.57 -7.31 -16.28
N ALA A 30 -17.79 -6.23 -17.04
CA ALA A 30 -16.81 -5.17 -17.21
C ALA A 30 -16.45 -4.50 -15.86
N GLY A 31 -17.45 -4.26 -15.00
CA GLY A 31 -17.25 -3.75 -13.65
C GLY A 31 -16.40 -4.68 -12.78
N LEU A 32 -16.67 -6.00 -12.82
CA LEU A 32 -15.89 -6.99 -12.09
C LEU A 32 -14.44 -7.07 -12.59
N LEU A 33 -14.20 -6.98 -13.91
CA LEU A 33 -12.84 -6.93 -14.46
C LEU A 33 -12.09 -5.66 -14.03
N ALA A 34 -12.76 -4.51 -14.04
CA ALA A 34 -12.17 -3.25 -13.57
C ALA A 34 -11.83 -3.32 -12.07
N LEU A 35 -12.73 -3.86 -11.25
CA LEU A 35 -12.46 -4.09 -9.83
C LEU A 35 -11.32 -5.07 -9.62
N GLY A 36 -11.31 -6.20 -10.33
CA GLY A 36 -10.24 -7.21 -10.23
C GLY A 36 -8.88 -6.63 -10.60
N THR A 37 -8.83 -5.81 -11.65
CA THR A 37 -7.61 -5.10 -12.08
C THR A 37 -7.16 -4.10 -11.01
N TRP A 38 -8.08 -3.34 -10.43
CA TRP A 38 -7.78 -2.40 -9.36
C TRP A 38 -7.24 -3.09 -8.11
N GLN A 39 -7.84 -4.23 -7.72
CA GLN A 39 -7.38 -5.05 -6.60
C GLN A 39 -5.96 -5.58 -6.85
N LEU A 40 -5.68 -6.08 -8.05
CA LEU A 40 -4.35 -6.57 -8.41
C LEU A 40 -3.31 -5.44 -8.39
N GLN A 41 -3.63 -4.28 -8.96
CA GLN A 41 -2.75 -3.11 -8.94
C GLN A 41 -2.50 -2.61 -7.51
N ARG A 42 -3.52 -2.61 -6.66
CA ARG A 42 -3.41 -2.25 -5.23
C ARG A 42 -2.63 -3.29 -4.43
N LEU A 43 -2.63 -4.56 -4.81
CA LEU A 43 -1.78 -5.58 -4.20
C LEU A 43 -0.32 -5.41 -4.64
N GLN A 44 -0.09 -5.22 -5.94
CA GLN A 44 1.25 -5.01 -6.50
C GLN A 44 1.94 -3.78 -5.89
N TRP A 45 1.21 -2.66 -5.71
CA TRP A 45 1.76 -1.49 -5.03
C TRP A 45 2.30 -1.81 -3.62
N LYS A 46 1.67 -2.77 -2.92
CA LYS A 46 2.02 -3.13 -1.54
C LYS A 46 3.22 -4.07 -1.57
N GLN A 47 3.22 -5.02 -2.51
CA GLN A 47 4.31 -5.96 -2.70
C GLN A 47 5.59 -5.25 -3.15
N ASP A 48 5.50 -4.28 -4.05
CA ASP A 48 6.64 -3.46 -4.48
C ASP A 48 7.21 -2.64 -3.32
N LEU A 49 6.35 -2.15 -2.42
CA LEU A 49 6.79 -1.45 -1.23
C LEU A 49 7.51 -2.39 -0.25
N ILE A 50 6.98 -3.59 -0.03
CA ILE A 50 7.59 -4.61 0.84
C ILE A 50 8.94 -5.05 0.28
N ALA A 51 9.02 -5.37 -1.02
CA ALA A 51 10.27 -5.79 -1.66
C ALA A 51 11.37 -4.72 -1.56
N ARG A 52 11.01 -3.44 -1.72
CA ARG A 52 11.95 -2.31 -1.52
C ARG A 52 12.44 -2.19 -0.07
N VAL A 53 11.56 -2.42 0.91
CA VAL A 53 11.92 -2.36 2.33
C VAL A 53 12.80 -3.54 2.72
N GLU A 54 12.43 -4.76 2.30
CA GLU A 54 13.10 -6.00 2.68
C GLU A 54 14.51 -6.10 2.09
N GLN A 55 14.71 -5.64 0.85
CA GLN A 55 16.05 -5.57 0.25
C GLN A 55 16.99 -4.58 0.96
N ARG A 56 16.46 -3.55 1.62
CA ARG A 56 17.27 -2.48 2.24
C ARG A 56 17.47 -2.66 3.73
N VAL A 57 16.52 -3.28 4.43
CA VAL A 57 16.60 -3.61 5.87
C VAL A 57 17.74 -4.58 6.18
N HIS A 58 18.09 -5.47 5.24
CA HIS A 58 19.17 -6.44 5.45
C HIS A 58 20.56 -5.93 5.03
N ALA A 59 20.66 -4.70 4.50
CA ALA A 59 21.95 -4.14 4.12
C ALA A 59 22.78 -3.77 5.36
N ALA A 60 24.07 -4.13 5.34
CA ALA A 60 24.99 -3.78 6.43
C ALA A 60 25.00 -2.25 6.64
N PRO A 61 24.94 -1.77 7.89
CA PRO A 61 24.93 -0.34 8.18
C PRO A 61 26.17 0.34 7.59
N VAL A 62 25.98 1.40 6.82
CA VAL A 62 27.08 2.18 6.23
C VAL A 62 27.26 3.47 7.02
N ALA A 63 28.45 4.07 7.03
CA ALA A 63 28.62 5.40 7.61
C ALA A 63 27.61 6.38 6.99
N ALA A 64 26.94 7.19 7.82
CA ALA A 64 25.96 8.15 7.33
C ALA A 64 26.61 9.14 6.35
N PRO A 65 25.90 9.57 5.29
CA PRO A 65 26.43 10.54 4.34
C PRO A 65 26.80 11.84 5.08
N GLY A 66 28.03 12.31 4.86
CA GLY A 66 28.46 13.64 5.30
C GLY A 66 27.68 14.73 4.55
N LEU A 67 27.68 15.95 5.10
CA LEU A 67 26.91 17.11 4.60
C LEU A 67 27.06 17.33 3.08
N GLN A 68 28.26 17.12 2.54
CA GLN A 68 28.56 17.26 1.11
C GLN A 68 27.81 16.27 0.18
N HIS A 69 27.35 15.13 0.70
CA HIS A 69 26.64 14.11 -0.06
C HIS A 69 25.11 14.22 0.09
N TRP A 70 24.61 15.11 0.96
CA TRP A 70 23.17 15.31 1.17
C TRP A 70 22.40 15.70 -0.09
N PRO A 71 22.94 16.52 -1.02
CA PRO A 71 22.23 16.82 -2.27
C PRO A 71 21.97 15.60 -3.16
N ALA A 72 22.72 14.50 -2.97
CA ALA A 72 22.55 13.26 -3.71
C ALA A 72 21.63 12.26 -2.99
N VAL A 73 21.16 12.56 -1.77
CA VAL A 73 20.26 11.70 -1.00
C VAL A 73 18.86 11.83 -1.58
N THR A 74 18.33 10.73 -2.12
CA THR A 74 16.97 10.68 -2.68
C THR A 74 16.16 9.57 -2.05
N ALA A 75 14.82 9.70 -2.04
CA ALA A 75 13.95 8.61 -1.59
C ALA A 75 14.17 7.33 -2.40
N ALA A 76 14.44 7.46 -3.70
CA ALA A 76 14.72 6.32 -4.55
C ALA A 76 16.00 5.56 -4.16
N SER A 77 17.03 6.23 -3.62
CA SER A 77 18.35 5.63 -3.35
C SER A 77 18.64 5.36 -1.87
N ASP A 78 18.15 6.20 -0.96
CA ASP A 78 18.61 6.22 0.44
C ASP A 78 17.48 6.03 1.46
N GLU A 79 16.23 5.92 1.00
CA GLU A 79 15.11 5.58 1.87
C GLU A 79 15.32 4.19 2.49
N TYR A 80 15.20 4.12 3.82
CA TYR A 80 15.43 2.93 4.67
C TYR A 80 16.87 2.41 4.73
N ARG A 81 17.87 3.19 4.30
CA ARG A 81 19.28 2.80 4.43
C ARG A 81 19.71 2.80 5.90
N HIS A 82 20.20 1.66 6.39
CA HIS A 82 20.82 1.58 7.71
C HIS A 82 22.14 2.37 7.73
N VAL A 83 22.26 3.30 8.68
CA VAL A 83 23.47 4.11 8.84
C VAL A 83 24.02 4.02 10.26
N MET A 84 25.35 4.07 10.37
CA MET A 84 26.06 4.17 11.65
C MET A 84 26.59 5.59 11.85
N LEU A 85 26.37 6.12 13.05
CA LEU A 85 26.72 7.47 13.48
C LEU A 85 27.40 7.39 14.85
N ASN A 86 28.45 8.20 15.06
CA ASN A 86 29.09 8.39 16.35
C ASN A 86 28.99 9.87 16.75
N GLY A 87 28.71 10.14 18.02
CA GLY A 87 28.51 11.50 18.53
C GLY A 87 28.03 11.53 19.98
N THR A 88 27.68 12.72 20.45
CA THR A 88 27.16 12.95 21.81
C THR A 88 25.72 13.49 21.73
N TYR A 89 24.81 12.88 22.49
CA TYR A 89 23.42 13.36 22.56
C TYR A 89 23.33 14.67 23.33
N LEU A 90 22.64 15.65 22.74
CA LEU A 90 22.38 16.96 23.34
C LEU A 90 21.01 16.93 24.02
N HIS A 91 20.99 16.48 25.27
CA HIS A 91 19.75 16.32 26.03
C HIS A 91 19.06 17.65 26.34
N GLU A 92 19.81 18.76 26.43
CA GLU A 92 19.23 20.11 26.60
C GLU A 92 18.36 20.56 25.41
N HIS A 93 18.51 19.91 24.25
CA HIS A 93 17.75 20.22 23.03
C HIS A 93 16.72 19.14 22.69
N ALA A 94 16.39 18.25 23.62
CA ALA A 94 15.39 17.22 23.39
C ALA A 94 13.99 17.83 23.29
N VAL A 95 13.25 17.47 22.24
CA VAL A 95 11.89 17.96 21.99
C VAL A 95 10.89 16.81 22.09
N ARG A 96 9.75 17.09 22.71
CA ARG A 96 8.61 16.16 22.77
C ARG A 96 7.62 16.51 21.66
N VAL A 97 7.47 15.60 20.71
CA VAL A 97 6.47 15.72 19.65
C VAL A 97 5.27 14.88 20.04
N GLN A 98 4.10 15.50 20.12
CA GLN A 98 2.87 14.76 20.43
C GLN A 98 2.59 13.76 19.31
N ALA A 99 2.29 12.52 19.70
CA ALA A 99 1.84 11.51 18.76
C ALA A 99 0.62 10.78 19.27
N VAL A 100 -0.23 10.40 18.33
CA VAL A 100 -1.38 9.55 18.59
C VAL A 100 -0.98 8.15 18.15
N THR A 101 -0.92 7.24 19.11
CA THR A 101 -0.67 5.81 18.86
C THR A 101 -1.96 5.02 19.06
N GLU A 102 -2.00 3.77 18.61
CA GLU A 102 -3.13 2.88 18.87
C GLU A 102 -3.40 2.65 20.37
N LEU A 103 -2.40 2.86 21.23
CA LEU A 103 -2.50 2.74 22.68
C LEU A 103 -2.91 4.04 23.39
N GLY A 104 -3.19 5.12 22.64
CA GLY A 104 -3.55 6.43 23.15
C GLY A 104 -2.55 7.54 22.80
N GLY A 105 -2.82 8.75 23.31
CA GLY A 105 -1.94 9.91 23.12
C GLY A 105 -0.65 9.77 23.93
N GLY A 106 0.48 10.05 23.29
CA GLY A 106 1.81 10.04 23.90
C GLY A 106 2.74 11.08 23.27
N PHE A 107 4.03 10.99 23.60
CA PHE A 107 5.05 11.88 23.04
C PHE A 107 6.23 11.07 22.50
N TRP A 108 6.70 11.42 21.33
CA TRP A 108 7.99 10.99 20.80
C TRP A 108 9.04 11.94 21.35
N LEU A 109 10.05 11.40 22.02
CA LEU A 109 11.20 12.18 22.47
C LEU A 109 12.26 12.15 21.37
N ILE A 110 12.54 13.31 20.77
CA ILE A 110 13.57 13.47 19.76
C ILE A 110 14.76 14.18 20.40
N THR A 111 15.90 13.49 20.48
CA THR A 111 17.15 14.04 21.04
C THR A 111 18.18 14.20 19.93
N PRO A 112 18.64 15.42 19.64
CA PRO A 112 19.69 15.64 18.66
C PRO A 112 21.00 14.94 19.05
N LEU A 113 21.71 14.39 18.06
CA LEU A 113 23.05 13.82 18.21
C LEU A 113 24.07 14.78 17.58
N LYS A 114 24.96 15.36 18.39
CA LYS A 114 26.08 16.15 17.90
C LYS A 114 27.19 15.22 17.40
N ARG A 115 27.53 15.31 16.11
CA ARG A 115 28.62 14.54 15.52
C ARG A 115 29.95 15.30 15.63
N SER A 116 31.07 14.60 15.41
CA SER A 116 32.41 15.21 15.40
C SER A 116 32.63 16.24 14.29
N ASP A 117 31.86 16.16 13.21
CA ASP A 117 31.91 17.04 12.04
C ASP A 117 31.04 18.31 12.16
N GLY A 118 30.41 18.54 13.32
CA GLY A 118 29.65 19.75 13.62
C GLY A 118 28.15 19.55 13.57
#